data_AF-A0A9P5A4R3-F1
#
_entry.id   AF-A0A9P5A4R3-F1
#
_cell.length_a   1.000
_cell.length_b   1.000
_cell.length_c   1.000
_cell.angle_alpha   90.00
_cell.angle_beta   90.00
_cell.angle_gamma   90.00
#
_symmetry.space_group_name_H-M   'P 1'
#
loop_
_entity.id
_entity.type
_entity.pdbx_description
1 polymer ?
#
loop_
_entity_poly.entity_id
_entity_poly.type
_entity_poly.pdbx_seq_one_letter_code
_entity_poly.pdbx_strand_id
1 'polypeptide(L)'
;MVAESTLEFYGTTTFRLKWKGLTIFHDTWLEKPVGLKRYLELGDVTELDYIVISHAHFDHLPGSDQLALRTGATVIANCEAINRLRDAGVPDTQLIPVSGGERVPLFTKDILRQAAEGLIDRAPAPPTAPPRPHVKYATAAVHVWPSLHSLIPGVTPHDLPEEFDTGHAYSGEATPYDCSLDITRLMQYGLFKMKEFMPEETMDVGTRAFADYVQDRKQHVMSHCDGGQLMYNFVADGKAILFNSHLGAYEGIARCLTPKPNIAILGTGGRANHSGRPFQGSAAEFLVKQLKWLDEPANVYFCLHDDK
;
A
#
# COMPACT_ATOMS: atom_id res chain seq x y z
N MET A 1 5.13 -20.54 22.95
CA MET A 1 4.27 -20.96 21.82
C MET A 1 4.61 -20.06 20.66
N VAL A 2 4.85 -20.61 19.47
CA VAL A 2 5.03 -19.76 18.27
C VAL A 2 3.70 -19.09 18.01
N ALA A 3 3.66 -17.75 17.97
CA ALA A 3 2.43 -17.03 17.68
C ALA A 3 1.85 -17.51 16.35
N GLU A 4 0.54 -17.72 16.31
CA GLU A 4 -0.17 -18.14 15.10
C GLU A 4 0.03 -17.10 14.00
N SER A 5 0.17 -17.56 12.75
CA SER A 5 0.26 -16.64 11.61
C SER A 5 -1.12 -16.18 11.21
N THR A 6 -1.34 -14.87 11.11
CA THR A 6 -2.64 -14.28 10.77
C THR A 6 -2.51 -13.26 9.66
N LEU A 7 -3.56 -13.16 8.83
CA LEU A 7 -3.77 -12.08 7.88
C LEU A 7 -5.11 -11.43 8.22
N GLU A 8 -5.06 -10.19 8.70
CA GLU A 8 -6.21 -9.47 9.26
C GLU A 8 -6.52 -8.26 8.36
N PHE A 9 -7.76 -8.13 7.91
CA PHE A 9 -8.21 -7.06 7.01
C PHE A 9 -8.97 -5.97 7.79
N TYR A 10 -8.61 -4.70 7.57
CA TYR A 10 -9.22 -3.55 8.24
C TYR A 10 -9.94 -2.58 7.29
N GLY A 11 -10.19 -3.02 6.05
CA GLY A 11 -10.88 -2.25 5.02
C GLY A 11 -9.93 -1.56 4.04
N THR A 12 -10.48 -1.22 2.87
CA THR A 12 -9.74 -0.61 1.75
C THR A 12 -8.56 -1.48 1.36
N THR A 13 -7.34 -1.13 1.76
CA THR A 13 -6.08 -1.82 1.44
C THR A 13 -5.23 -2.10 2.69
N THR A 14 -5.81 -1.86 3.87
CA THR A 14 -5.10 -1.97 5.15
C THR A 14 -5.17 -3.41 5.67
N PHE A 15 -4.02 -4.06 5.77
CA PHE A 15 -3.89 -5.40 6.34
C PHE A 15 -2.83 -5.45 7.42
N ARG A 16 -3.03 -6.28 8.44
CA ARG A 16 -1.98 -6.71 9.37
C ARG A 16 -1.61 -8.16 9.11
N LEU A 17 -0.36 -8.40 8.79
CA LEU A 17 0.25 -9.71 8.65
C LEU A 17 1.08 -10.01 9.91
N LYS A 18 0.69 -11.05 10.65
CA LYS A 18 1.55 -11.67 11.66
C LYS A 18 2.12 -12.93 11.06
N TRP A 19 3.43 -12.97 10.83
CA TRP A 19 4.07 -14.08 10.15
C TRP A 19 5.54 -14.19 10.54
N LYS A 20 6.01 -15.42 10.80
CA LYS A 20 7.39 -15.70 11.19
C LYS A 20 7.88 -14.90 12.42
N GLY A 21 6.98 -14.51 13.32
CA GLY A 21 7.32 -13.69 14.48
C GLY A 21 7.53 -12.21 14.16
N LEU A 22 7.12 -11.75 12.98
CA LEU A 22 7.01 -10.34 12.60
C LEU A 22 5.54 -9.93 12.62
N THR A 23 5.28 -8.71 13.07
CA THR A 23 4.02 -7.99 12.85
C THR A 23 4.26 -6.91 11.81
N ILE A 24 3.47 -6.92 10.73
CA ILE A 24 3.66 -6.08 9.56
C ILE A 24 2.33 -5.46 9.17
N PHE A 25 2.28 -4.14 8.95
CA PHE A 25 1.16 -3.49 8.28
C PHE A 25 1.45 -3.31 6.79
N HIS A 26 0.47 -3.63 5.95
CA HIS A 26 0.41 -3.21 4.55
C HIS A 26 -0.62 -2.10 4.44
N ASP A 27 -0.17 -0.90 4.08
CA ASP A 27 -0.93 0.36 4.21
C ASP A 27 -1.45 0.58 5.66
N THR A 28 -1.90 1.79 6.02
CA THR A 28 -2.21 2.12 7.43
C THR A 28 -3.45 2.98 7.64
N TRP A 29 -4.43 2.95 6.72
CA TRP A 29 -5.65 3.77 6.80
C TRP A 29 -6.65 3.27 7.86
N LEU A 30 -6.21 3.31 9.13
CA LEU A 30 -6.97 2.94 10.32
C LEU A 30 -7.81 4.11 10.83
N GLU A 31 -7.25 5.32 10.82
CA GLU A 31 -7.99 6.53 11.10
C GLU A 31 -8.69 6.98 9.81
N LYS A 32 -10.00 6.76 9.76
CA LYS A 32 -10.85 7.01 8.59
C LYS A 32 -11.76 8.23 8.83
N PRO A 33 -12.27 8.86 7.76
CA PRO A 33 -13.34 9.85 7.85
C PRO A 33 -14.47 9.42 8.80
N VAL A 34 -15.01 10.39 9.54
CA VAL A 34 -16.10 10.17 10.48
C VAL A 34 -17.27 9.49 9.78
N GLY A 35 -17.82 8.45 10.41
CA GLY A 35 -18.92 7.64 9.88
C GLY A 35 -18.48 6.38 9.13
N LEU A 36 -17.22 6.30 8.69
CA LEU A 36 -16.68 5.05 8.16
C LEU A 36 -16.32 4.07 9.26
N LYS A 37 -16.56 2.79 9.00
CA LYS A 37 -16.32 1.71 9.96
C LYS A 37 -14.81 1.53 10.20
N ARG A 38 -14.43 1.63 11.48
CA ARG A 38 -13.10 1.32 11.98
C ARG A 38 -13.16 0.00 12.75
N TYR A 39 -12.33 -0.95 12.32
CA TYR A 39 -12.25 -2.29 12.90
C TYR A 39 -11.10 -2.44 13.91
N LEU A 40 -10.20 -1.46 13.92
CA LEU A 40 -9.06 -1.36 14.81
C LEU A 40 -8.72 0.12 14.99
N GLU A 41 -8.60 0.57 16.23
CA GLU A 41 -8.17 1.93 16.51
C GLU A 41 -6.65 2.02 16.41
N LEU A 42 -6.14 3.17 15.91
CA LEU A 42 -4.70 3.37 15.73
C LEU A 42 -3.95 3.17 17.06
N GLY A 43 -4.53 3.59 18.18
CA GLY A 43 -3.95 3.47 19.52
C GLY A 43 -3.80 2.03 20.04
N ASP A 44 -4.61 1.10 19.52
CA ASP A 44 -4.58 -0.32 19.94
C ASP A 44 -3.42 -1.10 19.31
N VAL A 45 -2.72 -0.50 18.33
CA VAL A 45 -1.49 -1.06 17.78
C VAL A 45 -0.32 -0.72 18.70
N THR A 46 0.02 -1.66 19.58
CA THR A 46 1.11 -1.55 20.55
C THR A 46 2.41 -2.23 20.10
N GLU A 47 2.31 -3.24 19.23
CA GLU A 47 3.45 -3.99 18.70
C GLU A 47 3.41 -4.00 17.16
N LEU A 48 4.52 -3.57 16.56
CA LEU A 48 4.69 -3.50 15.11
C LEU A 48 6.18 -3.47 14.75
N ASP A 49 6.59 -4.28 13.78
CA ASP A 49 7.98 -4.37 13.31
C ASP A 49 8.18 -3.61 12.01
N TYR A 50 7.26 -3.77 11.06
CA TYR A 50 7.37 -3.17 9.73
C TYR A 50 6.05 -2.56 9.26
N ILE A 51 6.16 -1.50 8.46
CA ILE A 51 5.08 -0.93 7.66
C ILE A 51 5.54 -0.95 6.21
N VAL A 52 4.73 -1.46 5.30
CA VAL A 52 4.93 -1.31 3.86
C VAL A 52 3.79 -0.46 3.30
N ILE A 53 4.12 0.53 2.47
CA ILE A 53 3.13 1.47 1.91
C ILE A 53 3.13 1.34 0.39
N SER A 54 2.00 0.96 -0.17
CA SER A 54 1.83 0.81 -1.62
C SER A 54 2.12 2.11 -2.37
N HIS A 55 1.58 3.25 -1.89
CA HIS A 55 1.90 4.60 -2.36
C HIS A 55 1.33 5.69 -1.42
N ALA A 56 1.56 6.97 -1.73
CA ALA A 56 1.39 8.07 -0.78
C ALA A 56 -0.03 8.69 -0.67
N HIS A 57 -1.07 8.13 -1.28
CA HIS A 57 -2.43 8.69 -1.22
C HIS A 57 -3.09 8.53 0.16
N PHE A 58 -4.21 9.25 0.33
CA PHE A 58 -4.93 9.45 1.60
C PHE A 58 -5.46 8.16 2.23
N ASP A 59 -5.72 7.14 1.41
CA ASP A 59 -6.29 5.85 1.80
C ASP A 59 -5.21 4.77 2.00
N HIS A 60 -3.93 5.18 1.99
CA HIS A 60 -2.79 4.27 2.12
C HIS A 60 -1.79 4.72 3.20
N LEU A 61 -1.33 5.98 3.13
CA LEU A 61 -0.23 6.48 3.95
C LEU A 61 -0.60 6.95 5.37
N PRO A 62 -1.74 7.64 5.60
CA PRO A 62 -2.02 8.22 6.91
C PRO A 62 -1.94 7.20 8.05
N GLY A 63 -1.43 7.66 9.21
CA GLY A 63 -1.26 6.84 10.41
C GLY A 63 0.08 6.10 10.49
N SER A 64 0.78 5.92 9.38
CA SER A 64 2.09 5.26 9.38
C SER A 64 3.17 6.03 10.15
N ASP A 65 3.11 7.36 10.14
CA ASP A 65 3.96 8.25 10.94
C ASP A 65 3.76 8.00 12.45
N GLN A 66 2.51 8.01 12.89
CA GLN A 66 2.14 7.81 14.30
C GLN A 66 2.50 6.39 14.78
N LEU A 67 2.24 5.39 13.94
CA LEU A 67 2.61 4.00 14.23
C LEU A 67 4.13 3.82 14.28
N ALA A 68 4.87 4.36 13.32
CA ALA A 68 6.33 4.26 13.29
C ALA A 68 6.97 4.94 14.52
N LEU A 69 6.56 6.17 14.83
CA LEU A 69 7.07 6.93 15.98
C LEU A 69 6.79 6.23 17.31
N ARG A 70 5.60 5.65 17.50
CA ARG A 70 5.22 5.02 18.77
C ARG A 70 5.83 3.64 18.95
N THR A 71 5.94 2.85 17.89
CA THR A 71 6.32 1.43 17.97
C THR A 71 7.79 1.16 17.63
N GLY A 72 8.47 2.11 16.98
CA GLY A 72 9.80 1.88 16.42
C GLY A 72 9.80 1.06 15.13
N ALA A 73 8.64 0.86 14.49
CA ALA A 73 8.52 0.10 13.25
C ALA A 73 9.33 0.73 12.11
N THR A 74 9.91 -0.12 11.25
CA THR A 74 10.60 0.33 10.03
C THR A 74 9.58 0.46 8.90
N VAL A 75 9.55 1.61 8.22
CA VAL A 75 8.70 1.87 7.06
C VAL A 75 9.47 1.64 5.76
N ILE A 76 8.92 0.81 4.87
CA ILE A 76 9.46 0.53 3.54
C ILE A 76 8.46 1.07 2.51
N ALA A 77 8.81 2.15 1.81
CA ALA A 77 7.88 2.85 0.93
C ALA A 77 8.61 3.56 -0.22
N ASN A 78 7.86 4.05 -1.20
CA ASN A 78 8.41 4.90 -2.25
C ASN A 78 8.95 6.23 -1.68
N CYS A 79 9.79 6.92 -2.46
CA CYS A 79 10.43 8.15 -2.01
C CYS A 79 9.45 9.27 -1.63
N GLU A 80 8.27 9.34 -2.26
CA GLU A 80 7.27 10.36 -1.93
C GLU A 80 6.69 10.14 -0.55
N ALA A 81 6.25 8.91 -0.25
CA ALA A 81 5.79 8.51 1.08
C ALA A 81 6.88 8.73 2.14
N ILE A 82 8.12 8.29 1.86
CA ILE A 82 9.26 8.48 2.78
C ILE A 82 9.52 9.97 3.06
N ASN A 83 9.41 10.84 2.06
CA ASN A 83 9.59 12.27 2.26
C ASN A 83 8.49 12.86 3.15
N ARG A 84 7.22 12.49 2.92
CA ARG A 84 6.11 12.92 3.78
C ARG A 84 6.27 12.44 5.23
N LEU A 85 6.75 11.22 5.44
CA LEU A 85 7.01 10.68 6.78
C LEU A 85 8.20 11.35 7.46
N ARG A 86 9.25 11.67 6.72
CA ARG A 86 10.37 12.48 7.23
C ARG A 86 9.90 13.87 7.66
N ASP A 87 9.09 14.52 6.83
CA ASP A 87 8.51 15.84 7.15
C ASP A 87 7.63 15.76 8.42
N ALA A 88 6.99 14.62 8.66
CA ALA A 88 6.22 14.32 9.88
C ALA A 88 7.08 13.91 11.10
N GLY A 89 8.41 13.87 10.96
CA GLY A 89 9.34 13.63 12.06
C GLY A 89 9.73 12.17 12.28
N VAL A 90 9.36 11.24 11.40
CA VAL A 90 9.84 9.84 11.48
C VAL A 90 11.36 9.82 11.26
N PRO A 91 12.15 9.23 12.17
CA PRO A 91 13.61 9.15 12.04
C PRO A 91 14.07 8.42 10.78
N ASP A 92 15.09 8.93 10.10
CA ASP A 92 15.68 8.30 8.89
C ASP A 92 16.14 6.85 9.12
N THR A 93 16.49 6.48 10.36
CA THR A 93 16.86 5.10 10.72
C THR A 93 15.69 4.12 10.61
N GLN A 94 14.45 4.60 10.64
CA GLN A 94 13.23 3.82 10.43
C GLN A 94 12.73 3.86 8.98
N LEU A 95 13.35 4.66 8.10
CA LEU A 95 12.85 4.89 6.75
C LEU A 95 13.72 4.15 5.72
N ILE A 96 13.10 3.25 4.94
CA ILE A 96 13.74 2.55 3.84
C ILE A 96 13.06 2.96 2.53
N PRO A 97 13.66 3.90 1.75
CA PRO A 97 13.16 4.23 0.43
C PRO A 97 13.41 3.08 -0.55
N VAL A 98 12.40 2.78 -1.37
CA VAL A 98 12.42 1.74 -2.41
C VAL A 98 11.74 2.25 -3.68
N SER A 99 11.99 1.61 -4.82
CA SER A 99 11.37 1.97 -6.12
C SER A 99 10.87 0.77 -6.91
N GLY A 100 11.08 -0.45 -6.41
CA GLY A 100 10.78 -1.69 -7.11
C GLY A 100 12.06 -2.28 -7.72
N GLY A 101 12.44 -3.46 -7.23
CA GLY A 101 13.70 -4.14 -7.53
C GLY A 101 14.49 -4.52 -6.27
N GLU A 102 14.14 -3.94 -5.13
CA GLU A 102 14.79 -4.20 -3.85
C GLU A 102 14.35 -5.54 -3.25
N ARG A 103 15.30 -6.21 -2.58
CA ARG A 103 15.07 -7.39 -1.75
C ARG A 103 15.51 -7.07 -0.34
N VAL A 104 14.55 -6.68 0.50
CA VAL A 104 14.81 -6.15 1.83
C VAL A 104 14.74 -7.29 2.84
N PRO A 105 15.84 -7.65 3.53
CA PRO A 105 15.79 -8.62 4.62
C PRO A 105 15.04 -8.03 5.82
N LEU A 106 14.19 -8.86 6.43
CA LEU A 106 13.39 -8.50 7.59
C LEU A 106 13.91 -9.23 8.83
N PHE A 107 14.00 -8.52 9.95
CA PHE A 107 14.56 -9.00 11.21
C PHE A 107 13.59 -8.69 12.34
N THR A 108 13.55 -9.54 13.36
CA THR A 108 12.83 -9.21 14.59
C THR A 108 13.53 -8.07 15.34
N LYS A 109 12.80 -7.35 16.20
CA LYS A 109 13.39 -6.31 17.07
C LYS A 109 14.53 -6.83 17.95
N ASP A 110 14.46 -8.08 18.39
CA ASP A 110 15.52 -8.71 19.17
C ASP A 110 16.82 -8.84 18.36
N ILE A 111 16.74 -9.30 17.11
CA ILE A 111 17.90 -9.40 16.22
C ILE A 111 18.48 -8.01 15.92
N LEU A 112 17.63 -7.02 15.67
CA LEU A 112 18.05 -5.62 15.46
C LEU A 112 18.79 -5.08 16.69
N ARG A 113 18.27 -5.32 17.90
CA ARG A 113 18.90 -4.92 19.16
C ARG A 113 20.26 -5.59 19.35
N GLN A 114 20.36 -6.91 19.19
CA GLN A 114 21.62 -7.63 19.34
C GLN A 114 22.68 -7.13 18.36
N ALA A 115 22.30 -6.80 17.11
CA ALA A 115 23.20 -6.20 16.15
C ALA A 115 23.64 -4.80 16.60
N ALA A 116 22.72 -3.94 17.07
CA ALA A 116 23.05 -2.61 17.58
C ALA A 116 24.01 -2.65 18.79
N GLU A 117 23.84 -3.64 19.68
CA GLU A 117 24.71 -3.89 20.83
C GLU A 117 26.04 -4.58 20.48
N GLY A 118 26.17 -5.10 19.26
CA GLY A 118 27.39 -5.76 18.78
C GLY A 118 27.56 -7.20 19.29
N LEU A 119 26.45 -7.83 19.68
CA LEU A 119 26.41 -9.20 20.18
C LEU A 119 26.39 -10.25 19.06
N ILE A 120 26.06 -9.84 17.84
CA ILE A 120 26.01 -10.69 16.65
C ILE A 120 26.69 -10.03 15.46
N ASP A 121 27.00 -10.84 14.44
CA ASP A 121 27.63 -10.36 13.21
C ASP A 121 26.76 -9.32 12.50
N ARG A 122 27.40 -8.23 12.07
CA ARG A 122 26.77 -7.12 11.34
C ARG A 122 27.00 -7.24 9.85
N ALA A 123 26.06 -6.74 9.06
CA ALA A 123 26.26 -6.56 7.63
C ALA A 123 27.32 -5.45 7.37
N PRO A 124 28.11 -5.56 6.29
CA PRO A 124 28.97 -4.46 5.85
C PRO A 124 28.13 -3.21 5.57
N ALA A 125 28.61 -2.05 6.04
CA ALA A 125 27.90 -0.78 5.85
C ALA A 125 28.89 0.39 5.73
N PRO A 126 28.49 1.51 5.08
CA PRO A 126 29.24 2.75 5.12
C PRO A 126 29.53 3.22 6.56
N PRO A 127 30.59 3.99 6.82
CA PRO A 127 31.01 4.37 8.18
C PRO A 127 29.94 5.07 9.03
N THR A 128 29.01 5.78 8.40
CA THR A 128 27.93 6.54 9.08
C THR A 128 26.59 5.81 9.09
N ALA A 129 26.49 4.63 8.47
CA ALA A 129 25.26 3.88 8.44
C ALA A 129 24.99 3.20 9.79
N PRO A 130 23.72 3.14 10.25
CA PRO A 130 23.39 2.44 11.47
C PRO A 130 23.75 0.95 11.34
N PRO A 131 24.22 0.30 12.42
CA PRO A 131 24.50 -1.13 12.43
C PRO A 131 23.28 -1.93 12.00
N ARG A 132 23.45 -2.84 11.02
CA ARG A 132 22.42 -3.79 10.62
C ARG A 132 22.91 -5.23 10.84
N PRO A 133 22.03 -6.17 11.22
CA PRO A 133 22.39 -7.58 11.34
C PRO A 133 22.87 -8.15 10.01
N HIS A 134 23.79 -9.12 10.04
CA HIS A 134 24.14 -9.90 8.87
C HIS A 134 22.90 -10.65 8.34
N VAL A 135 22.75 -10.76 7.02
CA VAL A 135 21.54 -11.33 6.36
C VAL A 135 21.22 -12.78 6.75
N LYS A 136 22.21 -13.52 7.28
CA LYS A 136 22.02 -14.88 7.82
C LYS A 136 21.05 -14.95 9.00
N TYR A 137 20.80 -13.81 9.66
CA TYR A 137 19.83 -13.70 10.74
C TYR A 137 18.45 -13.23 10.26
N ALA A 138 18.23 -13.04 8.95
CA ALA A 138 16.95 -12.59 8.45
C ALA A 138 15.86 -13.64 8.72
N THR A 139 14.74 -13.16 9.26
CA THR A 139 13.55 -13.97 9.56
C THR A 139 12.71 -14.22 8.30
N ALA A 140 12.67 -13.22 7.42
CA ALA A 140 12.00 -13.23 6.14
C ALA A 140 12.67 -12.19 5.22
N ALA A 141 12.18 -12.06 4.00
CA ALA A 141 12.49 -10.93 3.14
C ALA A 141 11.20 -10.37 2.54
N VAL A 142 11.24 -9.13 2.06
CA VAL A 142 10.24 -8.60 1.15
C VAL A 142 10.90 -8.21 -0.15
N HIS A 143 10.41 -8.79 -1.26
CA HIS A 143 10.79 -8.41 -2.61
C HIS A 143 9.82 -7.33 -3.08
N VAL A 144 10.33 -6.12 -3.29
CA VAL A 144 9.54 -4.97 -3.72
C VAL A 144 9.56 -4.92 -5.23
N TRP A 145 8.41 -4.66 -5.85
CA TRP A 145 8.29 -4.54 -7.30
C TRP A 145 7.46 -3.31 -7.67
N PRO A 146 7.71 -2.71 -8.85
CA PRO A 146 6.82 -1.68 -9.37
C PRO A 146 5.44 -2.27 -9.68
N SER A 147 4.40 -1.50 -9.41
CA SER A 147 3.03 -1.78 -9.82
C SER A 147 2.38 -0.51 -10.38
N LEU A 148 1.06 -0.54 -10.59
CA LEU A 148 0.30 0.55 -11.17
C LEU A 148 -0.96 0.81 -10.36
N HIS A 149 -1.29 2.09 -10.18
CA HIS A 149 -2.59 2.53 -9.68
C HIS A 149 -3.68 2.13 -10.67
N SER A 150 -4.87 1.80 -10.17
CA SER A 150 -6.05 1.65 -11.01
C SER A 150 -6.35 2.97 -11.72
N LEU A 151 -6.98 2.90 -12.87
CA LEU A 151 -7.52 4.08 -13.52
C LEU A 151 -8.95 4.31 -13.03
N ILE A 152 -9.47 5.49 -13.33
CA ILE A 152 -10.85 5.82 -13.07
C ILE A 152 -11.60 5.79 -14.40
N PRO A 153 -12.75 5.11 -14.49
CA PRO A 153 -13.60 5.18 -15.67
C PRO A 153 -14.29 6.55 -15.72
N GLY A 154 -14.24 7.22 -16.87
CA GLY A 154 -14.88 8.53 -17.07
C GLY A 154 -13.89 9.69 -17.18
N VAL A 155 -14.39 10.85 -17.61
CA VAL A 155 -13.58 12.07 -17.82
C VAL A 155 -13.73 13.01 -16.62
N THR A 156 -14.88 12.97 -15.96
CA THR A 156 -15.19 13.79 -14.80
C THR A 156 -15.76 12.96 -13.64
N PRO A 157 -15.70 13.45 -12.39
CA PRO A 157 -16.31 12.76 -11.25
C PRO A 157 -17.82 12.48 -11.39
N HIS A 158 -18.54 13.22 -12.24
CA HIS A 158 -19.95 12.99 -12.53
C HIS A 158 -20.21 11.76 -13.40
N ASP A 159 -19.18 11.25 -14.08
CA ASP A 159 -19.25 10.05 -14.92
C ASP A 159 -19.02 8.77 -14.10
N LEU A 160 -18.71 8.91 -12.80
CA LEU A 160 -18.44 7.76 -11.94
C LEU A 160 -19.73 7.03 -11.60
N PRO A 161 -19.75 5.69 -11.77
CA PRO A 161 -20.88 4.91 -11.30
C PRO A 161 -20.95 4.96 -9.77
N GLU A 162 -22.17 4.85 -9.24
CA GLU A 162 -22.38 4.72 -7.79
C GLU A 162 -21.71 3.45 -7.23
N GLU A 163 -21.64 2.39 -8.04
CA GLU A 163 -21.00 1.12 -7.72
C GLU A 163 -20.06 0.69 -8.84
N PHE A 164 -18.85 0.28 -8.48
CA PHE A 164 -17.90 -0.33 -9.42
C PHE A 164 -18.22 -1.82 -9.59
N ASP A 165 -19.11 -2.14 -10.53
CA ASP A 165 -19.38 -3.53 -10.93
C ASP A 165 -18.14 -4.13 -11.63
N THR A 166 -17.53 -5.12 -10.98
CA THR A 166 -16.34 -5.80 -11.52
C THR A 166 -16.59 -6.58 -12.81
N GLY A 167 -17.85 -6.92 -13.10
CA GLY A 167 -18.27 -7.55 -14.35
C GLY A 167 -18.55 -6.57 -15.48
N HIS A 168 -18.66 -5.26 -15.18
CA HIS A 168 -18.86 -4.24 -16.19
C HIS A 168 -17.60 -4.04 -17.03
N ALA A 169 -17.76 -4.13 -18.35
CA ALA A 169 -16.65 -3.99 -19.29
C ALA A 169 -16.52 -2.54 -19.77
N TYR A 170 -15.30 -2.01 -19.71
CA TYR A 170 -14.95 -0.71 -20.27
C TYR A 170 -14.21 -0.89 -21.60
N SER A 171 -14.59 -0.11 -22.62
CA SER A 171 -13.95 -0.12 -23.95
C SER A 171 -13.56 1.29 -24.39
N GLY A 172 -12.51 1.38 -25.20
CA GLY A 172 -11.93 2.64 -25.67
C GLY A 172 -11.08 3.33 -24.60
N GLU A 173 -10.28 4.29 -25.01
CA GLU A 173 -9.66 5.27 -24.11
C GLU A 173 -10.51 6.54 -24.18
N ALA A 174 -10.66 7.26 -23.07
CA ALA A 174 -11.29 8.58 -23.10
C ALA A 174 -10.39 9.54 -23.89
N THR A 175 -9.07 9.41 -23.72
CA THR A 175 -8.04 10.10 -24.50
C THR A 175 -6.86 9.17 -24.76
N PRO A 176 -6.02 9.43 -25.79
CA PRO A 176 -4.78 8.68 -26.01
C PRO A 176 -3.74 8.75 -24.88
N TYR A 177 -4.01 9.57 -23.86
CA TYR A 177 -3.11 9.90 -22.75
C TYR A 177 -3.62 9.42 -21.39
N ASP A 178 -4.73 8.68 -21.35
CA ASP A 178 -5.30 8.13 -20.11
C ASP A 178 -4.23 7.35 -19.32
N CYS A 179 -3.88 7.85 -18.14
CA CYS A 179 -2.84 7.24 -17.31
C CYS A 179 -2.93 7.68 -15.84
N SER A 180 -2.01 7.19 -15.01
CA SER A 180 -1.95 7.53 -13.57
C SER A 180 -1.74 9.03 -13.30
N LEU A 181 -1.34 9.83 -14.29
CA LEU A 181 -1.30 11.29 -14.17
C LEU A 181 -2.70 11.86 -13.87
N ASP A 182 -3.75 11.30 -14.46
CA ASP A 182 -5.12 11.75 -14.25
C ASP A 182 -5.55 11.57 -12.80
N ILE A 183 -5.13 10.47 -12.17
CA ILE A 183 -5.34 10.22 -10.74
C ILE A 183 -4.61 11.28 -9.91
N THR A 184 -3.33 11.54 -10.20
CA THR A 184 -2.55 12.58 -9.49
C THR A 184 -3.22 13.95 -9.60
N ARG A 185 -3.73 14.32 -10.79
CA ARG A 185 -4.43 15.58 -11.00
C ARG A 185 -5.78 15.62 -10.30
N LEU A 186 -6.52 14.51 -10.29
CA LEU A 186 -7.78 14.39 -9.54
C LEU A 186 -7.54 14.56 -8.03
N MET A 187 -6.49 13.94 -7.49
CA MET A 187 -6.09 14.12 -6.10
C MET A 187 -5.73 15.58 -5.81
N GLN A 188 -4.87 16.17 -6.64
CA GLN A 188 -4.31 17.52 -6.43
C GLN A 188 -5.34 18.63 -6.59
N TYR A 189 -6.18 18.56 -7.62
CA TYR A 189 -7.09 19.63 -8.01
C TYR A 189 -8.55 19.35 -7.72
N GLY A 190 -8.91 18.08 -7.46
CA GLY A 190 -10.24 17.64 -7.06
C GLY A 190 -10.28 17.35 -5.56
N LEU A 191 -9.97 16.12 -5.16
CA LEU A 191 -10.26 15.62 -3.81
C LEU A 191 -9.63 16.46 -2.69
N PHE A 192 -8.37 16.88 -2.83
CA PHE A 192 -7.73 17.70 -1.78
C PHE A 192 -8.22 19.15 -1.74
N LYS A 193 -8.97 19.58 -2.75
CA LYS A 193 -9.51 20.94 -2.88
C LYS A 193 -11.02 20.99 -2.80
N MET A 194 -11.69 19.94 -2.32
CA MET A 194 -13.15 19.84 -2.32
C MET A 194 -13.84 21.06 -1.72
N LYS A 195 -13.41 21.57 -0.55
CA LYS A 195 -14.01 22.79 0.02
C LYS A 195 -13.70 24.09 -0.71
N GLU A 196 -12.74 24.12 -1.64
CA GLU A 196 -12.48 25.31 -2.47
C GLU A 196 -13.57 25.50 -3.54
N PHE A 197 -14.17 24.42 -4.04
CA PHE A 197 -15.14 24.48 -5.15
C PHE A 197 -16.52 23.91 -4.83
N MET A 198 -16.68 23.23 -3.70
CA MET A 198 -17.96 22.68 -3.25
C MET A 198 -18.32 23.30 -1.89
N PRO A 199 -19.35 24.16 -1.80
CA PRO A 199 -19.79 24.74 -0.54
C PRO A 199 -20.22 23.66 0.45
N GLU A 200 -20.01 23.87 1.75
CA GLU A 200 -20.35 22.84 2.76
C GLU A 200 -21.85 22.52 2.76
N GLU A 201 -22.72 23.49 2.46
CA GLU A 201 -24.17 23.33 2.40
C GLU A 201 -24.63 22.36 1.31
N THR A 202 -23.78 22.13 0.29
CA THR A 202 -24.07 21.19 -0.79
C THR A 202 -23.51 19.79 -0.52
N MET A 203 -22.72 19.61 0.55
CA MET A 203 -22.15 18.33 0.92
C MET A 203 -23.10 17.55 1.84
N ASP A 204 -23.37 16.30 1.49
CA ASP A 204 -23.91 15.35 2.46
C ASP A 204 -22.91 15.10 3.61
N VAL A 205 -23.38 14.41 4.65
CA VAL A 205 -22.59 14.16 5.86
C VAL A 205 -21.29 13.40 5.57
N GLY A 206 -21.33 12.42 4.67
CA GLY A 206 -20.15 11.60 4.33
C GLY A 206 -19.14 12.37 3.51
N THR A 207 -19.61 13.12 2.52
CA THR A 207 -18.80 14.01 1.66
C THR A 207 -18.12 15.08 2.50
N ARG A 208 -18.82 15.68 3.47
CA ARG A 208 -18.24 16.66 4.38
C ARG A 208 -17.18 16.03 5.28
N ALA A 209 -17.47 14.88 5.89
CA ALA A 209 -16.51 14.17 6.72
C ALA A 209 -15.24 13.77 5.95
N PHE A 210 -15.39 13.37 4.69
CA PHE A 210 -14.27 13.09 3.80
C PHE A 210 -13.48 14.36 3.45
N ALA A 211 -14.16 15.46 3.11
CA ALA A 211 -13.53 16.74 2.82
C ALA A 211 -12.74 17.29 4.03
N ASP A 212 -13.28 17.15 5.24
CA ASP A 212 -12.58 17.48 6.50
C ASP A 212 -11.30 16.65 6.64
N TYR A 213 -11.41 15.33 6.44
CA TYR A 213 -10.30 14.39 6.55
C TYR A 213 -9.14 14.74 5.61
N VAL A 214 -9.39 14.90 4.32
CA VAL A 214 -8.33 15.16 3.33
C VAL A 214 -7.74 16.57 3.44
N GLN A 215 -8.39 17.48 4.16
CA GLN A 215 -7.89 18.83 4.42
C GLN A 215 -7.05 18.95 5.68
N ASP A 216 -7.24 18.06 6.66
CA ASP A 216 -6.37 18.00 7.83
C ASP A 216 -5.04 17.32 7.49
N ARG A 217 -4.21 18.05 6.76
CA ARG A 217 -2.86 17.64 6.36
C ARG A 217 -1.84 17.72 7.49
N LYS A 218 -2.23 18.21 8.67
CA LYS A 218 -1.39 18.20 9.86
C LYS A 218 -1.53 16.86 10.58
N GLN A 219 -2.76 16.36 10.70
CA GLN A 219 -3.03 15.07 11.33
C GLN A 219 -2.82 13.89 10.36
N HIS A 220 -3.16 14.06 9.08
CA HIS A 220 -3.13 12.99 8.10
C HIS A 220 -2.01 13.20 7.07
N VAL A 221 -0.93 12.47 7.26
CA VAL A 221 0.24 12.46 6.36
C VAL A 221 -0.09 11.72 5.07
N MET A 222 -0.11 12.44 3.95
CA MET A 222 -0.45 11.95 2.62
C MET A 222 0.19 12.84 1.54
N SER A 223 0.03 12.48 0.27
CA SER A 223 0.38 13.30 -0.90
C SER A 223 -0.66 13.16 -2.01
N HIS A 224 -0.71 14.14 -2.92
CA HIS A 224 -1.50 14.02 -4.15
C HIS A 224 -0.74 13.22 -5.21
N CYS A 225 0.60 13.20 -5.11
CA CYS A 225 1.47 12.42 -5.95
C CYS A 225 1.57 11.04 -5.31
N ASP A 226 1.25 9.98 -6.06
CA ASP A 226 1.39 8.63 -5.52
C ASP A 226 2.86 8.31 -5.19
N GLY A 227 3.81 8.82 -6.00
CA GLY A 227 5.23 8.48 -5.96
C GLY A 227 5.58 7.20 -6.72
N GLY A 228 4.62 6.65 -7.47
CA GLY A 228 4.68 5.33 -8.10
C GLY A 228 4.19 4.23 -7.14
N GLN A 229 3.27 3.40 -7.62
CA GLN A 229 2.76 2.29 -6.84
C GLN A 229 3.75 1.13 -6.75
N LEU A 230 3.80 0.50 -5.58
CA LEU A 230 4.60 -0.68 -5.30
C LEU A 230 3.70 -1.88 -4.99
N MET A 231 4.21 -3.07 -5.30
CA MET A 231 3.70 -4.34 -4.78
C MET A 231 4.78 -5.03 -3.94
N TYR A 232 4.35 -5.71 -2.89
CA TYR A 232 5.22 -6.31 -1.88
C TYR A 232 5.03 -7.81 -1.83
N ASN A 233 6.07 -8.56 -2.19
CA ASN A 233 6.06 -10.02 -2.12
C ASN A 233 6.91 -10.47 -0.92
N PHE A 234 6.26 -10.81 0.19
CA PHE A 234 6.93 -11.31 1.40
C PHE A 234 7.34 -12.77 1.20
N VAL A 235 8.60 -13.11 1.48
CA VAL A 235 9.21 -14.41 1.17
C VAL A 235 9.89 -15.00 2.40
N ALA A 236 9.60 -16.26 2.71
CA ALA A 236 10.29 -17.06 3.72
C ALA A 236 9.99 -18.55 3.50
N ASP A 237 10.99 -19.41 3.71
CA ASP A 237 10.87 -20.88 3.64
C ASP A 237 10.20 -21.39 2.35
N GLY A 238 10.55 -20.79 1.21
CA GLY A 238 10.00 -21.15 -0.10
C GLY A 238 8.53 -20.76 -0.31
N LYS A 239 7.92 -20.03 0.63
CA LYS A 239 6.56 -19.47 0.50
C LYS A 239 6.60 -17.99 0.22
N ALA A 240 5.57 -17.50 -0.47
CA ALA A 240 5.43 -16.08 -0.76
C ALA A 240 3.99 -15.55 -0.64
N ILE A 241 3.86 -14.32 -0.14
CA ILE A 241 2.61 -13.59 0.06
C ILE A 241 2.72 -12.24 -0.64
N LEU A 242 1.93 -12.03 -1.70
CA LEU A 242 1.94 -10.82 -2.51
C LEU A 242 0.82 -9.88 -2.10
N PHE A 243 1.15 -8.60 -1.90
CA PHE A 243 0.20 -7.51 -1.86
C PHE A 243 0.34 -6.64 -3.11
N ASN A 244 -0.75 -6.51 -3.88
CA ASN A 244 -0.89 -5.53 -4.97
C ASN A 244 -2.23 -4.78 -4.79
N SER A 245 -2.18 -3.63 -4.11
CA SER A 245 -3.37 -2.93 -3.60
C SER A 245 -4.32 -2.36 -4.64
N HIS A 246 -3.91 -2.24 -5.90
CA HIS A 246 -4.77 -1.66 -6.95
C HIS A 246 -4.96 -2.62 -8.11
N LEU A 247 -6.02 -2.36 -8.87
CA LEU A 247 -6.32 -3.02 -10.13
C LEU A 247 -5.38 -2.49 -11.24
N GLY A 248 -4.09 -2.73 -11.09
CA GLY A 248 -3.07 -2.31 -12.03
C GLY A 248 -1.81 -3.15 -11.88
N ALA A 249 -1.18 -3.47 -13.01
CA ALA A 249 0.08 -4.21 -13.02
C ALA A 249 0.81 -4.05 -14.35
N TYR A 250 2.13 -4.07 -14.30
CA TYR A 250 2.96 -4.34 -15.46
C TYR A 250 2.95 -5.84 -15.73
N GLU A 251 2.44 -6.26 -16.90
CA GLU A 251 2.34 -7.68 -17.24
C GLU A 251 3.71 -8.38 -17.19
N GLY A 252 4.75 -7.75 -17.75
CA GLY A 252 6.10 -8.31 -17.73
C GLY A 252 6.63 -8.52 -16.31
N ILE A 253 6.34 -7.60 -15.39
CA ILE A 253 6.77 -7.71 -14.00
C ILE A 253 5.98 -8.81 -13.29
N ALA A 254 4.65 -8.84 -13.42
CA ALA A 254 3.81 -9.89 -12.82
C ALA A 254 4.24 -11.29 -13.29
N ARG A 255 4.56 -11.44 -14.58
CA ARG A 255 5.07 -12.69 -15.17
C ARG A 255 6.47 -13.06 -14.69
N CYS A 256 7.35 -12.11 -14.46
CA CYS A 256 8.73 -12.35 -14.00
C CYS A 256 8.88 -12.41 -12.48
N LEU A 257 7.85 -12.02 -11.72
CA LEU A 257 7.85 -12.00 -10.27
C LEU A 257 8.28 -13.37 -9.72
N THR A 258 9.36 -13.36 -8.95
CA THR A 258 9.96 -14.56 -8.36
C THR A 258 10.35 -14.31 -6.89
N PRO A 259 10.04 -15.26 -5.98
CA PRO A 259 9.22 -16.46 -6.21
C PRO A 259 7.75 -16.11 -6.45
N LYS A 260 7.01 -16.97 -7.16
CA LYS A 260 5.56 -16.80 -7.36
C LYS A 260 4.82 -16.89 -6.02
N PRO A 261 3.80 -16.05 -5.79
CA PRO A 261 3.08 -16.04 -4.53
C PRO A 261 2.20 -17.28 -4.39
N ASN A 262 2.14 -17.83 -3.18
CA ASN A 262 1.13 -18.82 -2.80
C ASN A 262 -0.18 -18.16 -2.38
N ILE A 263 -0.08 -16.91 -1.88
CA ILE A 263 -1.19 -16.07 -1.45
C ILE A 263 -1.07 -14.73 -2.16
N ALA A 264 -2.14 -14.27 -2.81
CA ALA A 264 -2.18 -12.95 -3.43
C ALA A 264 -3.33 -12.13 -2.86
N ILE A 265 -3.04 -10.89 -2.45
CA ILE A 265 -3.99 -9.86 -2.07
C ILE A 265 -4.04 -8.86 -3.23
N LEU A 266 -5.19 -8.72 -3.89
CA LEU A 266 -5.35 -7.95 -5.13
C LEU A 266 -6.45 -6.90 -5.00
N GLY A 267 -6.15 -5.66 -5.41
CA GLY A 267 -7.13 -4.59 -5.51
C GLY A 267 -8.12 -4.82 -6.66
N THR A 268 -9.41 -4.58 -6.41
CA THR A 268 -10.48 -4.81 -7.39
C THR A 268 -11.18 -3.54 -7.85
N GLY A 269 -10.95 -2.41 -7.17
CA GLY A 269 -11.62 -1.13 -7.46
C GLY A 269 -11.10 -0.41 -8.71
N GLY A 270 -12.01 0.26 -9.40
CA GLY A 270 -11.71 1.13 -10.55
C GLY A 270 -11.61 0.41 -11.89
N ARG A 271 -10.93 1.06 -12.84
CA ARG A 271 -10.65 0.56 -14.18
C ARG A 271 -9.23 -0.01 -14.24
N ALA A 272 -9.07 -1.20 -14.81
CA ALA A 272 -7.79 -1.87 -14.83
C ALA A 272 -6.71 -1.10 -15.61
N ASN A 273 -5.53 -0.98 -15.00
CA ASN A 273 -4.33 -0.40 -15.61
C ASN A 273 -3.37 -1.51 -16.09
N HIS A 274 -3.45 -1.85 -17.38
CA HIS A 274 -2.64 -2.89 -18.00
C HIS A 274 -1.38 -2.30 -18.60
N SER A 275 -0.26 -2.42 -17.89
CA SER A 275 1.06 -1.94 -18.36
C SER A 275 1.06 -0.45 -18.77
N GLY A 276 0.31 0.38 -18.04
CA GLY A 276 0.22 1.82 -18.29
C GLY A 276 -0.89 2.22 -19.25
N ARG A 277 -1.77 1.29 -19.65
CA ARG A 277 -2.90 1.55 -20.56
C ARG A 277 -4.22 1.10 -19.93
N PRO A 278 -5.34 1.80 -20.22
CA PRO A 278 -6.65 1.33 -19.81
C PRO A 278 -6.95 -0.03 -20.43
N PHE A 279 -7.22 -1.01 -19.58
CA PHE A 279 -7.61 -2.34 -20.02
C PHE A 279 -8.94 -2.27 -20.80
N GLN A 280 -9.05 -3.12 -21.81
CA GLN A 280 -10.21 -3.27 -22.67
C GLN A 280 -10.98 -4.50 -22.22
N GLY A 281 -12.00 -4.29 -21.38
CA GLY A 281 -12.73 -5.34 -20.71
C GLY A 281 -13.09 -4.96 -19.28
N SER A 282 -13.50 -5.97 -18.52
CA SER A 282 -13.94 -5.84 -17.14
C SER A 282 -12.79 -6.00 -16.13
N ALA A 283 -13.01 -5.54 -14.89
CA ALA A 283 -12.07 -5.77 -13.80
C ALA A 283 -11.87 -7.27 -13.53
N ALA A 284 -12.94 -8.06 -13.57
CA ALA A 284 -12.90 -9.50 -13.38
C ALA A 284 -12.01 -10.21 -14.42
N GLU A 285 -12.13 -9.85 -15.70
CA GLU A 285 -11.28 -10.39 -16.78
C GLU A 285 -9.80 -10.04 -16.57
N PHE A 286 -9.51 -8.81 -16.11
CA PHE A 286 -8.15 -8.40 -15.81
C PHE A 286 -7.58 -9.14 -14.59
N LEU A 287 -8.36 -9.34 -13.54
CA LEU A 287 -7.96 -10.13 -12.36
C LEU A 287 -7.62 -11.58 -12.75
N VAL A 288 -8.42 -12.21 -13.62
CA VAL A 288 -8.11 -13.55 -14.14
C VAL A 288 -6.78 -13.56 -14.89
N LYS A 289 -6.46 -12.52 -15.67
CA LYS A 289 -5.15 -12.39 -16.32
C LYS A 289 -4.03 -12.24 -15.30
N GLN A 290 -4.19 -11.38 -14.30
CA GLN A 290 -3.20 -11.20 -13.23
C GLN A 290 -2.93 -12.52 -12.50
N LEU A 291 -3.97 -13.28 -12.14
CA LEU A 291 -3.80 -14.58 -11.48
C LEU A 291 -3.02 -15.57 -12.34
N LYS A 292 -3.28 -15.63 -13.64
CA LYS A 292 -2.49 -16.45 -14.57
C LYS A 292 -1.03 -16.00 -14.67
N TRP A 293 -0.77 -14.69 -14.67
CA TRP A 293 0.60 -14.16 -14.66
C TRP A 293 1.33 -14.50 -13.35
N LEU A 294 0.60 -14.60 -12.25
CA LEU A 294 1.09 -14.96 -10.91
C LEU A 294 1.15 -16.47 -10.66
N ASP A 295 0.96 -17.30 -11.69
CA ASP A 295 0.99 -18.77 -11.60
C ASP A 295 -0.10 -19.36 -10.69
N GLU A 296 -1.30 -18.76 -10.77
CA GLU A 296 -2.54 -19.22 -10.13
C GLU A 296 -2.38 -19.50 -8.62
N PRO A 297 -2.14 -18.46 -7.79
CA PRO A 297 -1.92 -18.61 -6.36
C PRO A 297 -3.05 -19.39 -5.68
N ALA A 298 -2.70 -20.30 -4.77
CA ALA A 298 -3.65 -21.19 -4.12
C ALA A 298 -4.72 -20.45 -3.28
N ASN A 299 -4.39 -19.27 -2.76
CA ASN A 299 -5.35 -18.42 -2.06
C ASN A 299 -5.29 -17.00 -2.62
N VAL A 300 -6.46 -16.43 -2.87
CA VAL A 300 -6.62 -15.08 -3.39
C VAL A 300 -7.59 -14.33 -2.49
N TYR A 301 -7.19 -13.15 -2.05
CA TYR A 301 -8.01 -12.23 -1.27
C TYR A 301 -8.12 -10.92 -2.03
N PHE A 302 -9.28 -10.28 -1.94
CA PHE A 302 -9.52 -9.00 -2.60
C PHE A 302 -9.47 -7.85 -1.60
N CYS A 303 -9.15 -6.67 -2.11
CA CYS A 303 -9.18 -5.41 -1.38
C CYS A 303 -9.72 -4.30 -2.30
N LEU A 304 -9.99 -3.09 -1.78
CA LEU A 304 -10.78 -2.05 -2.48
C LEU A 304 -12.17 -2.55 -2.92
N HIS A 305 -12.85 -3.24 -2.01
CA HIS A 305 -14.26 -3.62 -2.15
C HIS A 305 -15.03 -3.22 -0.89
N ASP A 306 -16.32 -2.97 -1.05
CA ASP A 306 -17.25 -2.72 0.05
C ASP A 306 -17.99 -4.02 0.44
N ASP A 307 -18.49 -4.09 1.68
CA ASP A 307 -19.20 -5.26 2.25
C ASP A 307 -20.66 -5.39 1.77
N LYS A 308 -21.00 -5.01 0.52
CA LYS A 308 -22.35 -5.26 -0.01
C LYS A 308 -22.52 -6.72 -0.45
#